data_AF-A0A3M2HJF4-F1
#
_entry.id   AF-A0A3M2HJF4-F1
#
_cell.length_a   1.000
_cell.length_b   1.000
_cell.length_c   1.000
_cell.angle_alpha   90.00
_cell.angle_beta   90.00
_cell.angle_gamma   90.00
#
_symmetry.space_group_name_H-M   'P 1'
#
loop_
_entity.id
_entity.type
_entity.pdbx_description
1 polymer ?
#
loop_
_entity_poly.entity_id
_entity_poly.type
_entity_poly.pdbx_seq_one_letter_code
_entity_poly.pdbx_strand_id
1 'polypeptide(L)'
;MSMTLTKTINLPGLAVTVRELTVGEIRAWMKRIAEGGHDPVDDTLLQEISLADLCSMTDLEPEQAEGLTPSQLRRVFEGCREVNPDFFGLRDRIESAGRQILARLSEGSSETPAP
;
A
#
# COMPACT_ATOMS: atom_id res chain seq x y z
N MET A 1 7.78 12.44 23.44
CA MET A 1 8.68 12.17 22.30
C MET A 1 8.27 10.82 21.75
N SER A 2 7.41 10.81 20.74
CA SER A 2 6.93 9.55 20.15
C SER A 2 8.08 8.93 19.36
N MET A 3 8.60 7.81 19.83
CA MET A 3 9.62 7.03 19.14
C MET A 3 8.97 6.35 17.94
N THR A 4 9.04 6.97 16.76
CA THR A 4 8.66 6.33 15.51
C THR A 4 9.60 5.16 15.25
N LEU A 5 9.05 3.96 15.06
CA LEU A 5 9.84 2.80 14.64
C LEU A 5 10.47 3.06 13.27
N THR A 6 11.79 2.95 13.16
CA THR A 6 12.52 3.07 11.89
C THR A 6 13.41 1.87 11.67
N LYS A 7 13.53 1.45 10.41
CA LYS A 7 14.34 0.31 9.98
C LYS A 7 15.07 0.64 8.70
N THR A 8 16.39 0.52 8.70
CA THR A 8 17.19 0.72 7.49
C THR A 8 17.38 -0.60 6.74
N ILE A 9 17.01 -0.60 5.47
CA ILE A 9 17.16 -1.70 4.52
C ILE A 9 18.32 -1.37 3.59
N ASN A 10 19.40 -2.15 3.67
CA ASN A 10 20.55 -2.00 2.79
C ASN A 10 20.30 -2.75 1.48
N LEU A 11 20.20 -2.01 0.38
CA LEU A 11 20.19 -2.51 -0.99
C LEU A 11 21.60 -2.40 -1.60
N PRO A 12 21.93 -3.20 -2.62
CA PRO A 12 23.19 -3.03 -3.33
C PRO A 12 23.22 -1.66 -4.02
N GLY A 13 24.00 -0.74 -3.45
CA GLY A 13 24.19 0.63 -3.96
C GLY A 13 23.27 1.70 -3.37
N LEU A 14 22.36 1.36 -2.45
CA LEU A 14 21.43 2.32 -1.84
C LEU A 14 20.98 1.87 -0.44
N ALA A 15 20.94 2.77 0.54
CA ALA A 15 20.38 2.50 1.86
C ALA A 15 19.00 3.17 1.96
N VAL A 16 17.96 2.38 2.23
CA VAL A 16 16.58 2.86 2.32
C VAL A 16 16.13 2.82 3.77
N THR A 17 15.72 3.95 4.33
CA THR A 17 15.16 3.98 5.69
C THR A 17 13.65 3.90 5.61
N VAL A 18 13.10 2.81 6.14
CA VAL A 18 11.67 2.61 6.36
C VAL A 18 11.30 3.24 7.70
N ARG A 19 10.16 3.90 7.76
CA ARG A 19 9.61 4.48 8.99
C ARG A 19 8.16 4.08 9.22
N GLU A 20 7.76 4.15 10.48
CA GLU A 20 6.38 3.97 10.90
C GLU A 20 5.51 5.15 10.43
N LEU A 21 4.36 4.82 9.88
CA LEU A 21 3.34 5.77 9.45
C LEU A 21 2.52 6.22 10.65
N THR A 22 2.35 7.52 10.77
CA THR A 22 1.43 8.09 11.75
C THR A 22 -0.02 7.90 11.31
N VAL A 23 -0.96 7.92 12.26
CA VAL A 23 -2.40 7.88 11.97
C VAL A 23 -2.84 9.00 11.00
N GLY A 24 -2.16 10.16 11.05
CA GLY A 24 -2.40 11.25 10.11
C GLY A 24 -2.04 10.90 8.66
N GLU A 25 -0.92 10.20 8.47
CA GLU A 25 -0.48 9.73 7.15
C GLU A 25 -1.35 8.59 6.63
N ILE A 26 -1.77 7.67 7.51
CA ILE A 26 -2.73 6.62 7.17
C ILE A 26 -4.06 7.24 6.70
N ARG A 27 -4.51 8.33 7.33
CA ARG A 27 -5.71 9.07 6.90
C ARG A 27 -5.50 9.75 5.54
N ALA A 28 -4.34 10.35 5.30
CA ALA A 28 -4.01 10.96 4.03
C ALA A 28 -3.97 9.92 2.90
N TRP A 29 -3.40 8.74 3.19
CA TRP A 29 -3.42 7.58 2.29
C TRP A 29 -4.85 7.13 1.95
N MET A 30 -5.73 6.98 2.94
CA MET A 30 -7.14 6.64 2.68
C MET A 30 -7.83 7.67 1.77
N LYS A 31 -7.53 8.96 1.95
CA LYS A 31 -8.07 10.02 1.10
C LYS A 31 -7.58 9.88 -0.35
N ARG A 32 -6.29 9.61 -0.53
CA ARG A 32 -5.68 9.38 -1.85
C ARG A 32 -6.35 8.21 -2.59
N ILE A 33 -6.61 7.10 -1.91
CA ILE A 33 -7.32 5.95 -2.50
C ILE A 33 -8.74 6.34 -2.89
N ALA A 34 -9.45 7.06 -2.03
CA ALA A 34 -10.81 7.51 -2.31
C ALA A 34 -10.88 8.52 -3.49
N GLU A 35 -9.82 9.29 -3.71
CA GLU A 35 -9.72 10.29 -4.78
C GLU A 35 -9.41 9.67 -6.16
N GLY A 36 -9.05 8.39 -6.22
CA GLY A 36 -9.05 7.59 -7.45
C GLY A 36 -7.93 7.97 -8.44
N GLY A 37 -6.74 7.41 -8.22
CA GLY A 37 -5.64 7.37 -9.18
C GLY A 37 -4.95 6.01 -9.08
N HIS A 38 -5.49 5.00 -9.78
CA HIS A 38 -4.86 3.68 -9.87
C HIS A 38 -3.90 3.67 -11.06
N ASP A 39 -2.61 3.49 -10.79
CA ASP A 39 -1.63 3.13 -11.82
C ASP A 39 -1.59 1.59 -11.93
N PRO A 40 -1.94 1.01 -13.09
CA PRO A 40 -1.96 -0.45 -13.27
C PRO A 40 -0.58 -1.11 -13.14
N VAL A 41 0.52 -0.35 -13.26
CA VAL A 41 1.89 -0.85 -13.07
C VAL A 41 2.19 -1.04 -11.58
N ASP A 42 1.68 -0.15 -10.73
CA ASP A 42 1.78 -0.24 -9.27
C ASP A 42 1.01 -1.45 -8.70
N ASP A 43 -0.21 -1.67 -9.20
CA ASP A 43 -1.09 -2.77 -8.76
C ASP A 43 -0.54 -4.17 -9.09
N THR A 44 0.29 -4.30 -10.11
CA THR A 44 0.78 -5.60 -10.60
C THR A 44 2.15 -5.99 -10.01
N LEU A 45 2.99 -5.01 -9.66
CA LEU A 45 4.32 -5.24 -9.11
C LEU A 45 4.32 -5.45 -7.60
N LEU A 46 3.54 -4.64 -6.88
CA LEU A 46 3.39 -4.66 -5.44
C LEU A 46 1.91 -4.90 -5.13
N GLN A 47 1.49 -6.17 -5.16
CA GLN A 47 0.10 -6.61 -4.98
C GLN A 47 -0.63 -5.97 -3.77
N GLU A 48 0.14 -5.48 -2.79
CA GLU A 48 -0.35 -4.93 -1.54
C GLU A 48 -0.09 -3.42 -1.35
N ILE A 49 0.66 -2.67 -2.17
CA ILE A 49 0.83 -1.19 -2.05
C ILE A 49 1.30 -0.58 -3.37
N SER A 50 1.03 0.71 -3.62
CA SER A 50 1.66 1.41 -4.75
C SER A 50 3.11 1.84 -4.45
N LEU A 51 3.90 2.15 -5.48
CA LEU A 51 5.23 2.74 -5.30
C LEU A 51 5.16 4.07 -4.54
N ALA A 52 4.11 4.88 -4.78
CA ALA A 52 3.87 6.12 -4.05
C ALA A 52 3.63 5.89 -2.54
N ASP A 53 2.96 4.80 -2.19
CA ASP A 53 2.76 4.42 -0.79
C ASP A 53 4.07 3.95 -0.16
N LEU A 54 4.87 3.17 -0.90
CA LEU A 54 6.20 2.74 -0.47
C LEU A 54 7.13 3.95 -0.22
N CYS A 55 7.15 4.94 -1.12
CA CYS A 55 7.90 6.19 -0.92
C CYS A 55 7.34 7.01 0.25
N SER A 56 6.04 6.92 0.56
CA SER A 56 5.47 7.63 1.71
C SER A 56 6.00 7.09 3.05
N MET A 57 6.32 5.79 3.12
CA MET A 57 6.82 5.10 4.32
C MET A 57 8.35 4.89 4.32
N THR A 58 9.04 5.40 3.30
CA THR A 58 10.50 5.29 3.16
C THR A 58 11.12 6.66 2.87
N ASP A 59 12.44 6.72 2.95
CA ASP A 59 13.24 7.88 2.50
C ASP A 59 13.60 7.79 1.00
N LEU A 60 12.91 6.95 0.23
CA LEU A 60 13.16 6.82 -1.22
C LEU A 60 12.56 7.97 -1.99
N GLU A 61 13.35 8.56 -2.88
CA GLU A 61 12.83 9.47 -3.88
C GLU A 61 12.12 8.70 -5.02
N PRO A 62 11.08 9.26 -5.65
CA PRO A 62 10.35 8.62 -6.74
C PRO A 62 11.27 8.15 -7.87
N GLU A 63 12.23 8.99 -8.27
CA GLU A 63 13.19 8.67 -9.34
C GLU A 63 14.11 7.50 -8.96
N GLN A 64 14.44 7.36 -7.66
CA GLN A 64 15.22 6.24 -7.18
C GLN A 64 14.40 4.95 -7.19
N ALA A 65 13.13 5.05 -6.79
CA ALA A 65 12.21 3.92 -6.74
C ALA A 65 11.92 3.34 -8.13
N GLU A 66 11.80 4.19 -9.16
CA GLU A 66 11.67 3.75 -10.56
C GLU A 66 12.91 3.01 -11.09
N GLY A 67 14.10 3.35 -10.59
CA GLY A 67 15.36 2.68 -10.95
C GLY A 67 15.59 1.34 -10.23
N LEU A 68 14.77 0.98 -9.24
CA LEU A 68 14.93 -0.26 -8.49
C LEU A 68 14.37 -1.47 -9.25
N THR A 69 15.09 -2.59 -9.13
CA THR A 69 14.58 -3.87 -9.62
C THR A 69 13.43 -4.37 -8.73
N PRO A 70 12.51 -5.21 -9.26
CA PRO A 70 11.43 -5.80 -8.47
C PRO A 70 11.92 -6.55 -7.21
N SER A 71 13.09 -7.20 -7.28
CA SER A 71 13.69 -7.89 -6.14
C SER A 71 14.15 -6.93 -5.04
N GLN A 72 14.64 -5.75 -5.39
CA GLN A 72 15.02 -4.71 -4.44
C GLN A 72 13.77 -4.09 -3.79
N LEU A 73 12.75 -3.80 -4.61
CA LEU A 73 11.47 -3.28 -4.13
C LEU A 73 10.81 -4.25 -3.13
N ARG A 74 10.82 -5.55 -3.41
CA ARG A 74 10.32 -6.58 -2.47
C ARG A 74 11.03 -6.55 -1.12
N ARG A 75 12.34 -6.31 -1.11
CA ARG A 75 13.11 -6.22 0.14
C ARG A 75 12.77 -5.00 0.97
N VAL A 76 12.52 -3.87 0.31
CA VAL A 76 12.03 -2.66 0.98
C VAL A 76 10.61 -2.88 1.50
N PHE A 77 9.76 -3.48 0.67
CA PHE A 77 8.39 -3.85 1.01
C PHE A 77 8.29 -4.73 2.27
N GLU A 78 9.13 -5.77 2.38
CA GLU A 78 9.19 -6.60 3.59
C GLU A 78 9.54 -5.75 4.83
N GLY A 79 10.52 -4.86 4.71
CA GLY A 79 10.87 -3.92 5.77
C GLY A 79 9.71 -2.99 6.15
N CYS A 80 8.99 -2.49 5.15
CA CYS A 80 7.77 -1.69 5.35
C CYS A 80 6.70 -2.45 6.12
N ARG A 81 6.47 -3.71 5.78
CA ARG A 81 5.48 -4.58 6.43
C ARG A 81 5.83 -4.90 7.88
N GLU A 82 7.11 -5.09 8.17
CA GLU A 82 7.59 -5.30 9.54
C GLU A 82 7.47 -4.05 10.41
N VAL A 83 7.68 -2.86 9.85
CA VAL A 83 7.61 -1.59 10.58
C VAL A 83 6.17 -1.10 10.74
N ASN A 84 5.29 -1.39 9.77
CA ASN A 84 3.94 -0.85 9.70
C ASN A 84 2.82 -1.93 9.74
N PRO A 85 2.87 -2.94 10.63
CA PRO A 85 1.91 -4.05 10.60
C PRO A 85 0.45 -3.59 10.70
N ASP A 86 0.16 -2.55 11.48
CA ASP A 86 -1.18 -1.99 11.64
C ASP A 86 -1.73 -1.35 10.36
N PHE A 87 -0.88 -0.68 9.58
CA PHE A 87 -1.26 -0.10 8.29
C PHE A 87 -1.68 -1.19 7.30
N PHE A 88 -0.87 -2.25 7.18
CA PHE A 88 -1.16 -3.38 6.30
C PHE A 88 -2.41 -4.13 6.76
N GLY A 89 -2.58 -4.33 8.08
CA GLY A 89 -3.78 -4.93 8.65
C GLY A 89 -5.05 -4.11 8.40
N LEU A 90 -4.96 -2.77 8.46
CA LEU A 90 -6.07 -1.88 8.12
C LEU A 90 -6.41 -1.98 6.63
N ARG A 91 -5.41 -1.94 5.74
CA ARG A 91 -5.60 -2.08 4.30
C ARG A 91 -6.30 -3.39 3.95
N ASP A 92 -5.83 -4.52 4.46
CA ASP A 92 -6.41 -5.83 4.19
C ASP A 92 -7.90 -5.88 4.59
N ARG A 93 -8.24 -5.31 5.75
CA ARG A 93 -9.64 -5.20 6.20
C ARG A 93 -10.48 -4.33 5.28
N ILE A 94 -9.94 -3.20 4.81
CA ILE A 94 -10.62 -2.29 3.87
C ILE A 94 -10.85 -3.00 2.52
N GLU A 95 -9.83 -3.69 1.99
CA GLU A 95 -9.93 -4.42 0.73
C GLU A 95 -10.93 -5.58 0.83
N SER A 96 -10.90 -6.34 1.92
CA SER A 96 -11.88 -7.40 2.22
C SER A 96 -13.31 -6.84 2.33
N ALA A 97 -13.49 -5.72 3.02
CA ALA A 97 -14.79 -5.06 3.11
C ALA A 97 -15.28 -4.56 1.74
N GLY A 98 -14.39 -3.96 0.93
CA GLY A 98 -14.69 -3.52 -0.43
C GLY A 98 -15.14 -4.67 -1.34
N ARG A 99 -14.40 -5.79 -1.32
CA ARG A 99 -14.76 -7.02 -2.06
C ARG A 99 -16.13 -7.55 -1.65
N GLN A 100 -16.45 -7.58 -0.35
CA GLN A 100 -17.76 -8.02 0.13
C GLN A 100 -18.91 -7.10 -0.32
N ILE A 101 -18.68 -5.79 -0.35
CA ILE A 101 -19.69 -4.82 -0.83
C ILE A 101 -19.92 -5.01 -2.33
N LEU A 102 -18.86 -5.10 -3.13
CA LEU A 102 -18.94 -5.35 -4.58
C LEU A 102 -19.65 -6.68 -4.90
N ALA A 103 -19.36 -7.75 -4.15
CA ALA A 103 -20.04 -9.03 -4.28
C ALA A 103 -21.54 -8.89 -4.04
N ARG A 104 -21.96 -8.26 -2.94
CA ARG A 104 -23.38 -8.03 -2.63
C ARG A 104 -24.11 -7.20 -3.68
N LEU A 105 -23.46 -6.16 -4.22
CA LEU A 105 -24.03 -5.34 -5.29
C LEU A 105 -24.21 -6.13 -6.59
N SER A 106 -23.31 -7.08 -6.86
CA SER A 106 -23.39 -7.96 -8.04
C SER A 106 -24.50 -9.00 -7.88
N GLU A 107 -24.70 -9.54 -6.67
CA GLU A 107 -25.75 -10.51 -6.35
C GLU A 107 -27.16 -9.88 -6.41
N GLY A 108 -27.32 -8.63 -5.99
CA GLY A 108 -28.61 -7.92 -6.01
C GLY A 108 -29.13 -7.52 -7.40
N SER A 109 -28.34 -7.68 -8.47
CA SER A 109 -28.71 -7.30 -9.84
C SER A 109 -29.35 -8.44 -10.65
N SER A 110 -29.51 -9.63 -10.08
CA SER A 110 -29.99 -10.82 -10.82
C SER A 110 -31.48 -11.16 -10.64
N GLU A 111 -32.27 -10.36 -9.91
CA GLU A 111 -33.72 -10.56 -9.82
C GLU A 111 -34.41 -9.98 -11.08
N THR A 112 -34.44 -10.78 -12.16
CA THR A 112 -35.39 -10.56 -13.27
C THR A 112 -36.78 -10.99 -12.80
N PRO A 113 -37.79 -10.11 -12.76
CA PRO A 113 -39.16 -10.55 -12.50
C PRO A 113 -39.61 -11.42 -13.68
N ALA A 114 -39.93 -12.68 -13.41
CA ALA A 114 -40.57 -13.57 -14.38
C ALA A 114 -41.99 -13.06 -14.72
N PRO A 115 -42.50 -13.31 -15.94
CA PRO A 115 -43.69 -12.65 -16.50
C PRO A 115 -45.02 -13.03 -15.84
#